data_AF-A0A1Y1X8Y3-F1
#
_entry.id   AF-A0A1Y1X8Y3-F1
#
_cell.length_a   1.000
_cell.length_b   1.000
_cell.length_c   1.000
_cell.angle_alpha   90.00
_cell.angle_beta   90.00
_cell.angle_gamma   90.00
#
_symmetry.space_group_name_H-M   'P 1'
#
loop_
_entity.id
_entity.type
_entity.pdbx_description
1 polymer ?
#
loop_
_entity_poly.entity_id
_entity_poly.type
_entity_poly.pdbx_seq_one_letter_code
_entity_poly.pdbx_strand_id
1 'polypeptide(L)'
;MNKFGAISKILWPEHLCKGKSGFLVGWNLRSFISSVATIVQDKTLEELEADLKEMSQDSDMNDIATPIVLGVCISHEDSPEVLKKFTNTLGISQKKQTANLWLTVEYQDNILPLIQSVYCCGYCYQGVSSEIILYKQLNIDKMQYYSLNPITLNFSNQIEIWSKGDTLDLDNMDSKNKDYLKKLKKKIAIHGQFMGTDKPNDMELLLEQINSSYLIEKKLKEINKKKNNENEIDKFISTINKTFSSISVIFQRYFSLPIVVILILVLFVAEFLLKILNKFVAVISPEMKSFKSVSLTIQQIELRLYQYYNFKWQHKTIHHSLSKLLNKKKHIQYLRFIFKYIYIK
;
A
#
# COMPACT_ATOMS: atom_id res chain seq x y z
N MET A 1 47.08 15.31 -26.52
CA MET A 1 47.43 14.45 -25.36
C MET A 1 46.13 13.92 -24.77
N ASN A 2 45.73 12.70 -25.15
CA ASN A 2 44.49 12.06 -24.69
C ASN A 2 44.69 11.63 -23.23
N LYS A 3 44.26 12.48 -22.30
CA LYS A 3 44.21 12.14 -20.87
C LYS A 3 43.19 11.03 -20.69
N PHE A 4 43.62 9.93 -20.06
CA PHE A 4 42.85 8.76 -19.64
C PHE A 4 41.35 9.07 -19.47
N GLY A 5 40.55 8.72 -20.49
CA GLY A 5 39.10 8.89 -20.43
C GLY A 5 38.54 7.92 -19.40
N ALA A 6 37.77 8.45 -18.44
CA ALA A 6 37.00 7.59 -17.54
C ALA A 6 36.15 6.63 -18.38
N ILE A 7 36.08 5.36 -17.97
CA ILE A 7 35.22 4.36 -18.62
C ILE A 7 33.94 4.27 -17.80
N SER A 8 32.80 4.54 -18.43
CA SER A 8 31.48 4.37 -17.81
C SER A 8 30.95 2.98 -18.10
N LYS A 9 30.62 2.21 -17.05
CA LYS A 9 30.04 0.88 -17.17
C LYS A 9 28.58 0.93 -16.74
N ILE A 10 27.70 0.59 -17.65
CA ILE A 10 26.25 0.61 -17.40
C ILE A 10 25.71 -0.78 -17.61
N LEU A 11 25.16 -1.37 -16.55
CA LEU A 11 24.47 -2.64 -16.64
C LEU A 11 23.03 -2.38 -17.09
N TRP A 12 22.63 -3.05 -18.16
CA TRP A 12 21.37 -2.79 -18.84
C TRP A 12 20.53 -4.07 -19.01
N PRO A 13 19.24 -4.05 -18.67
CA PRO A 13 18.39 -5.22 -18.85
C PRO A 13 18.14 -5.49 -20.34
N GLU A 14 18.39 -6.71 -20.79
CA GLU A 14 18.22 -7.11 -22.19
C GLU A 14 16.79 -6.83 -22.71
N HIS A 15 15.78 -7.06 -21.86
CA HIS A 15 14.37 -6.87 -22.23
C HIS A 15 13.99 -5.40 -22.48
N LEU A 16 14.80 -4.44 -22.00
CA LEU A 16 14.55 -3.00 -22.17
C LEU A 16 15.20 -2.42 -23.42
N CYS A 17 15.97 -3.19 -24.18
CA CYS A 17 16.61 -2.67 -25.39
C CYS A 17 15.61 -2.12 -26.43
N LYS A 18 14.36 -2.61 -26.44
CA LYS A 18 13.27 -2.09 -27.30
C LYS A 18 12.30 -1.20 -26.52
N GLY A 19 12.83 -0.11 -25.96
CA GLY A 19 12.08 0.78 -25.07
C GLY A 19 11.58 2.06 -25.73
N LYS A 20 10.52 2.62 -25.15
CA LYS A 20 10.10 4.00 -25.38
C LYS A 20 10.87 4.95 -24.45
N SER A 21 10.77 6.24 -24.72
CA SER A 21 11.34 7.31 -23.89
C SER A 21 10.78 7.26 -22.46
N GLY A 22 11.63 7.52 -21.48
CA GLY A 22 11.24 7.48 -20.07
C GLY A 22 12.38 7.79 -19.12
N PHE A 23 12.09 7.76 -17.82
CA PHE A 23 13.10 7.94 -16.78
C PHE A 23 13.79 6.62 -16.46
N LEU A 24 15.12 6.66 -16.36
CA LEU A 24 15.95 5.54 -15.96
C LEU A 24 15.90 5.40 -14.43
N VAL A 25 15.50 4.23 -13.95
CA VAL A 25 15.49 3.90 -12.52
C VAL A 25 16.48 2.78 -12.27
N GLY A 26 17.32 2.94 -11.24
CA GLY A 26 18.31 1.94 -10.89
C GLY A 26 19.22 2.39 -9.76
N TRP A 27 20.43 1.86 -9.71
CA TRP A 27 21.38 2.11 -8.65
C TRP A 27 22.68 2.70 -9.19
N ASN A 28 23.24 3.63 -8.43
CA ASN A 28 24.59 4.13 -8.63
C ASN A 28 25.51 3.45 -7.62
N LEU A 29 26.46 2.65 -8.10
CA LEU A 29 27.40 1.97 -7.21
C LEU A 29 28.59 2.86 -6.89
N ARG A 30 29.21 3.40 -7.93
CA ARG A 30 30.41 4.24 -7.88
C ARG A 30 30.38 5.24 -9.02
N SER A 31 31.24 6.24 -8.96
CA SER A 31 31.44 7.18 -10.06
C SER A 31 31.63 6.43 -11.38
N PHE A 32 30.66 6.59 -12.29
CA PHE A 32 30.61 5.96 -13.63
C PHE A 32 30.27 4.45 -13.68
N ILE A 33 29.85 3.82 -12.59
CA ILE A 33 29.32 2.45 -12.60
C ILE A 33 27.88 2.45 -12.07
N SER A 34 26.94 2.09 -12.94
CA SER A 34 25.51 2.09 -12.60
C SER A 34 24.79 0.86 -13.14
N SER A 35 23.74 0.46 -12.42
CA SER A 35 22.88 -0.65 -12.80
C SER A 35 21.47 -0.13 -13.04
N VAL A 36 20.96 -0.31 -14.26
CA VAL A 36 19.59 0.05 -14.63
C VAL A 36 18.67 -1.11 -14.27
N ALA A 37 17.62 -0.81 -13.51
CA ALA A 37 16.60 -1.79 -13.13
C ALA A 37 15.41 -1.76 -14.10
N THR A 38 14.90 -0.56 -14.38
CA THR A 38 13.71 -0.39 -15.22
C THR A 38 13.63 1.01 -15.83
N ILE A 39 12.77 1.17 -16.84
CA ILE A 39 12.46 2.45 -17.49
C ILE A 39 11.00 2.77 -17.22
N VAL A 40 10.75 3.90 -16.56
CA VAL A 40 9.38 4.33 -16.24
C VAL A 40 8.91 5.37 -17.24
N GLN A 41 7.80 5.04 -17.90
CA GLN A 41 7.16 5.88 -18.91
C GLN A 41 6.11 6.82 -18.29
N ASP A 42 5.79 7.89 -18.99
CA ASP A 42 4.65 8.81 -18.75
C ASP A 42 4.55 9.55 -17.41
N LYS A 43 5.52 9.42 -16.50
CA LYS A 43 5.52 10.17 -15.24
C LYS A 43 6.28 11.49 -15.30
N THR A 44 6.01 12.36 -14.33
CA THR A 44 6.91 13.47 -13.99
C THR A 44 8.02 12.99 -13.05
N LEU A 45 9.13 13.73 -12.99
CA LEU A 45 10.26 13.39 -12.14
C LEU A 45 9.87 13.40 -10.65
N GLU A 46 9.03 14.35 -10.24
CA GLU A 46 8.59 14.51 -8.84
C GLU A 46 7.69 13.36 -8.40
N GLU A 47 6.74 12.95 -9.25
CA GLU A 47 5.90 11.78 -8.99
C GLU A 47 6.73 10.51 -8.86
N LEU A 48 7.70 10.32 -9.76
CA LEU A 48 8.58 9.16 -9.72
C LEU A 48 9.42 9.12 -8.44
N GLU A 49 9.98 10.25 -8.01
CA GLU A 49 10.73 10.33 -6.75
C GLU A 49 9.83 10.08 -5.53
N ALA A 50 8.57 10.49 -5.58
CA ALA A 50 7.59 10.17 -4.53
C ALA A 50 7.27 8.67 -4.50
N ASP A 51 7.12 8.03 -5.66
CA ASP A 51 6.87 6.59 -5.76
C ASP A 51 8.04 5.75 -5.24
N LEU A 52 9.27 6.17 -5.55
CA LEU A 52 10.47 5.51 -5.05
C LEU A 52 10.58 5.66 -3.53
N LYS A 53 10.16 6.80 -2.97
CA LYS A 53 10.09 7.01 -1.52
C LYS A 53 8.99 6.15 -0.88
N GLU A 54 7.80 6.08 -1.48
CA GLU A 54 6.71 5.20 -1.00
C GLU A 54 7.17 3.74 -0.98
N MET A 55 7.82 3.29 -2.06
CA MET A 55 8.37 1.94 -2.16
C MET A 55 9.46 1.66 -1.10
N SER A 56 10.30 2.65 -0.78
CA SER A 56 11.32 2.50 0.26
C SER A 56 10.77 2.32 1.68
N GLN A 57 9.50 2.66 1.91
CA GLN A 57 8.82 2.48 3.20
C GLN A 57 8.13 1.11 3.32
N ASP A 58 8.05 0.35 2.22
CA ASP A 58 7.43 -0.97 2.20
C ASP A 58 8.33 -1.99 2.92
N SER A 59 7.74 -2.83 3.78
CA SER A 59 8.47 -3.80 4.58
C SER A 59 9.23 -4.82 3.75
N ASP A 60 8.73 -5.11 2.53
CA ASP A 60 9.34 -6.04 1.58
C ASP A 60 10.64 -5.51 0.95
N MET A 61 10.88 -4.19 1.06
CA MET A 61 12.01 -3.49 0.42
C MET A 61 13.10 -3.07 1.39
N ASN A 62 12.94 -3.33 2.70
CA ASN A 62 13.92 -2.94 3.72
C ASN A 62 15.30 -3.57 3.53
N ASP A 63 15.36 -4.76 2.92
CA ASP A 63 16.60 -5.50 2.69
C ASP A 63 17.27 -5.11 1.36
N ILE A 64 16.63 -4.28 0.51
CA ILE A 64 17.14 -3.90 -0.81
C ILE A 64 17.51 -2.41 -0.81
N ALA A 65 18.64 -2.08 -1.43
CA ALA A 65 19.04 -0.68 -1.60
C ALA A 65 17.96 0.11 -2.35
N THR A 66 17.61 1.31 -1.87
CA THR A 66 16.60 2.15 -2.54
C THR A 66 17.09 2.59 -3.91
N PRO A 67 16.35 2.27 -4.99
CA PRO A 67 16.72 2.73 -6.33
C PRO A 67 16.50 4.24 -6.47
N ILE A 68 17.33 4.86 -7.30
CA ILE A 68 17.33 6.28 -7.62
C ILE A 68 17.04 6.50 -9.10
N VAL A 69 16.66 7.72 -9.45
CA VAL A 69 16.55 8.14 -10.85
C VAL A 69 17.96 8.40 -11.38
N LEU A 70 18.39 7.58 -12.34
CA LEU A 70 19.72 7.64 -12.95
C LEU A 70 19.79 8.58 -14.15
N GLY A 71 18.64 8.96 -14.71
CA GLY A 71 18.60 9.86 -15.84
C GLY A 71 17.41 9.61 -16.76
N VAL A 72 17.62 9.85 -18.05
CA VAL A 72 16.57 9.80 -19.07
C VAL A 72 17.01 8.94 -20.24
N CYS A 73 16.07 8.15 -20.74
CA CYS A 73 16.15 7.42 -21.99
C CYS A 73 15.24 8.08 -23.03
N ILE A 74 15.76 8.26 -24.24
CA ILE A 74 15.10 8.96 -25.35
C ILE A 74 15.03 8.00 -26.54
N SER A 75 13.84 7.83 -27.11
CA SER A 75 13.62 7.08 -28.35
C SER A 75 13.20 8.03 -29.47
N HIS A 76 13.85 7.94 -30.64
CA HIS A 76 13.51 8.75 -31.82
C HIS A 76 12.17 8.38 -32.46
N GLU A 77 11.58 7.24 -32.09
CA GLU A 77 10.25 6.85 -32.53
C GLU A 77 9.13 7.64 -31.83
N ASP A 78 9.42 8.29 -30.71
CA ASP A 78 8.41 8.98 -29.91
C ASP A 78 8.11 10.40 -30.43
N SER A 79 6.87 10.86 -30.21
CA SER A 79 6.43 12.20 -30.58
C SER A 79 7.33 13.30 -29.98
N PRO A 80 7.61 14.40 -30.71
CA PRO A 80 8.42 15.51 -30.22
C PRO A 80 7.90 16.16 -28.93
N GLU A 81 6.61 16.02 -28.62
CA GLU A 81 6.03 16.48 -27.35
C GLU A 81 6.51 15.66 -26.16
N VAL A 82 6.64 14.34 -26.34
CA VAL A 82 7.16 13.40 -25.34
C VAL A 82 8.63 13.68 -25.10
N LEU A 83 9.40 13.92 -26.17
CA LEU A 83 10.81 14.29 -26.10
C LEU A 83 11.04 15.59 -25.31
N LYS A 84 10.19 16.61 -25.52
CA LYS A 84 10.26 17.88 -24.78
C LYS A 84 10.04 17.72 -23.28
N LYS A 85 9.16 16.81 -22.86
CA LYS A 85 8.90 16.51 -21.43
C LYS A 85 10.17 16.02 -20.72
N PHE A 86 10.99 15.24 -21.42
CA PHE A 86 12.19 14.61 -20.85
C PHE A 86 13.50 15.38 -21.08
N THR A 87 13.50 16.42 -21.93
CA THR A 87 14.71 17.20 -22.25
C THR A 87 14.70 18.63 -21.69
N ASN A 88 13.54 19.30 -21.65
CA ASN A 88 13.44 20.75 -21.41
C ASN A 88 12.73 21.14 -20.10
N THR A 89 12.46 20.19 -19.20
CA THR A 89 11.84 20.53 -17.91
C THR A 89 12.89 21.08 -16.95
N LEU A 90 12.57 22.20 -16.29
CA LEU A 90 13.46 22.92 -15.36
C LEU A 90 14.00 21.99 -14.26
N GLY A 91 13.16 21.08 -13.76
CA GLY A 91 13.54 20.08 -12.75
C GLY A 91 14.62 19.11 -13.21
N ILE A 92 14.66 18.74 -14.49
CA ILE A 92 15.71 17.88 -15.06
C ILE A 92 17.05 18.63 -15.11
N SER A 93 17.04 19.90 -15.49
CA SER A 93 18.27 20.72 -15.51
C SER A 93 18.86 20.89 -14.11
N GLN A 94 18.02 21.12 -13.10
CA GLN A 94 18.46 21.20 -11.70
C GLN A 94 18.98 19.85 -11.19
N LYS A 95 18.35 18.73 -11.58
CA LYS A 95 18.81 17.39 -11.20
C LYS A 95 20.10 16.98 -11.90
N LYS A 96 20.33 17.38 -13.15
CA LYS A 96 21.64 17.25 -13.82
C LYS A 96 22.78 17.90 -13.04
N GLN A 97 22.48 19.01 -12.34
CA GLN A 97 23.48 19.75 -11.55
C GLN A 97 23.71 19.16 -10.15
N THR A 98 22.68 18.56 -9.55
CA THR A 98 22.69 18.10 -8.15
C THR A 98 22.87 16.59 -8.00
N ALA A 99 22.61 15.81 -9.04
CA ALA A 99 22.71 14.35 -8.98
C ALA A 99 24.18 13.89 -8.95
N ASN A 100 24.41 12.83 -8.18
CA ASN A 100 25.70 12.14 -8.14
C ASN A 100 26.06 11.57 -9.51
N LEU A 101 25.07 11.06 -10.24
CA LEU A 101 25.21 10.57 -11.61
C LEU A 101 23.90 10.85 -12.36
N TRP A 102 23.99 11.41 -13.55
CA TRP A 102 22.86 11.59 -14.45
C TRP A 102 23.25 11.23 -15.89
N LEU A 103 22.48 10.31 -16.48
CA LEU A 103 22.73 9.74 -17.78
C LEU A 103 21.68 10.23 -18.78
N THR A 104 22.13 10.60 -19.98
CA THR A 104 21.22 10.76 -21.13
C THR A 104 21.54 9.64 -22.11
N VAL A 105 20.56 8.75 -22.27
CA VAL A 105 20.66 7.57 -23.13
C VAL A 105 19.67 7.73 -24.28
N GLU A 106 20.08 7.36 -25.48
CA GLU A 106 19.33 7.51 -26.71
C GLU A 106 19.29 6.15 -27.42
N TYR A 107 18.10 5.69 -27.80
CA TYR A 107 17.97 4.56 -28.71
C TYR A 107 18.24 5.05 -30.13
N GLN A 108 19.24 4.47 -30.79
CA GLN A 108 19.42 4.63 -32.22
C GLN A 108 18.52 3.63 -32.97
N ASP A 109 18.46 3.72 -34.30
CA ASP A 109 17.73 2.76 -35.15
C ASP A 109 18.17 1.30 -34.91
N ASN A 110 19.37 1.13 -34.35
CA ASN A 110 19.82 -0.11 -33.75
C ASN A 110 19.28 -0.21 -32.32
N ILE A 111 18.56 -1.29 -32.01
CA ILE A 111 17.91 -1.67 -30.73
C ILE A 111 18.78 -1.46 -29.46
N LEU A 112 20.05 -1.12 -29.56
CA LEU A 112 20.94 -0.92 -28.42
C LEU A 112 20.89 0.53 -27.91
N PRO A 113 20.82 0.73 -26.59
CA PRO A 113 20.94 2.07 -26.01
C PRO A 113 22.33 2.65 -26.29
N LEU A 114 22.41 3.93 -26.66
CA LEU A 114 23.65 4.67 -26.78
C LEU A 114 23.71 5.76 -25.72
N ILE A 115 24.84 5.87 -25.03
CA ILE A 115 25.04 6.91 -24.01
C ILE A 115 25.51 8.19 -24.70
N GLN A 116 24.68 9.23 -24.66
CA GLN A 116 24.95 10.50 -25.30
C GLN A 116 25.74 11.44 -24.37
N SER A 117 25.37 11.49 -23.09
CA SER A 117 26.04 12.33 -22.10
C SER A 117 25.98 11.74 -20.70
N VAL A 118 27.07 11.97 -19.95
CA VAL A 118 27.21 11.57 -18.55
C VAL A 118 27.51 12.82 -17.73
N TYR A 119 26.65 13.10 -16.76
CA TYR A 119 26.84 14.15 -15.77
C TYR A 119 27.16 13.49 -14.43
N CYS A 120 28.14 14.01 -13.71
CA CYS A 120 28.48 13.53 -12.36
C CYS A 120 28.84 14.75 -11.51
N CYS A 121 28.15 14.91 -10.37
CA CYS A 121 28.34 16.02 -9.43
C CYS A 121 28.27 17.40 -10.10
N GLY A 122 27.35 17.57 -11.04
CA GLY A 122 27.14 18.82 -11.78
C GLY A 122 28.13 19.12 -12.90
N TYR A 123 29.11 18.25 -13.16
CA TYR A 123 30.01 18.37 -14.30
C TYR A 123 29.57 17.46 -15.45
N CYS A 124 29.56 17.99 -16.67
CA CYS A 124 29.28 17.23 -17.89
C CYS A 124 30.58 16.65 -18.45
N TYR A 125 30.68 15.32 -18.48
CA TYR A 125 31.84 14.64 -19.02
C TYR A 125 31.62 14.35 -20.51
N GLN A 126 32.36 15.05 -21.36
CA GLN A 126 32.36 14.84 -22.81
C GLN A 126 33.49 13.86 -23.18
N GLY A 127 33.22 12.88 -24.05
CA GLY A 127 34.21 11.91 -24.52
C GLY A 127 34.50 10.73 -23.57
N VAL A 128 33.56 10.39 -22.68
CA VAL A 128 33.64 9.21 -21.81
C VAL A 128 33.45 7.94 -22.67
N SER A 129 34.42 7.04 -22.63
CA SER A 129 34.23 5.71 -23.26
C SER A 129 33.21 4.95 -22.43
N SER A 130 32.15 4.48 -23.06
CA SER A 130 31.06 3.84 -22.33
C SER A 130 30.86 2.40 -22.79
N GLU A 131 30.82 1.47 -21.83
CA GLU A 131 30.54 0.05 -22.03
C GLU A 131 29.15 -0.25 -21.47
N ILE A 132 28.26 -0.76 -22.32
CA ILE A 132 26.94 -1.25 -21.90
C ILE A 132 27.02 -2.76 -21.78
N ILE A 133 26.80 -3.25 -20.57
CA ILE A 133 26.81 -4.68 -20.25
C ILE A 133 25.36 -5.13 -20.19
N LEU A 134 24.92 -5.89 -21.19
CA LEU A 134 23.59 -6.46 -21.22
C LEU A 134 23.52 -7.63 -20.24
N TYR A 135 22.47 -7.66 -19.42
CA TYR A 135 22.17 -8.78 -18.56
C TYR A 135 20.74 -9.26 -18.76
N LYS A 136 20.53 -10.57 -18.58
CA LYS A 136 19.21 -11.16 -18.60
C LYS A 136 18.58 -11.00 -17.22
N GLN A 137 17.49 -10.25 -17.15
CA GLN A 137 16.74 -10.12 -15.90
C GLN A 137 16.15 -11.47 -15.49
N LEU A 138 16.38 -11.88 -14.24
CA LEU A 138 15.94 -13.16 -13.71
C LEU A 138 14.60 -13.02 -12.99
N ASN A 139 13.76 -14.04 -13.11
CA ASN A 139 12.47 -14.04 -12.43
C ASN A 139 12.60 -14.73 -11.06
N ILE A 140 12.45 -13.94 -10.00
CA ILE A 140 12.51 -14.40 -8.61
C ILE A 140 11.40 -15.42 -8.31
N ASP A 141 10.22 -15.27 -8.93
CA ASP A 141 9.09 -16.19 -8.74
C ASP A 141 9.43 -17.62 -9.25
N LYS A 142 10.41 -17.73 -10.17
CA LYS A 142 10.95 -19.00 -10.68
C LYS A 142 12.20 -19.46 -9.92
N MET A 143 12.54 -18.83 -8.79
CA MET A 143 13.74 -19.08 -7.99
C MET A 143 15.05 -18.93 -8.80
N GLN A 144 15.06 -18.03 -9.80
CA GLN A 144 16.25 -17.75 -10.60
C GLN A 144 17.00 -16.58 -9.98
N TYR A 145 18.30 -16.76 -9.71
CA TYR A 145 19.18 -15.71 -9.19
C TYR A 145 20.61 -15.93 -9.67
N TYR A 146 21.37 -14.85 -9.85
CA TYR A 146 22.81 -14.91 -10.08
C TYR A 146 23.54 -14.98 -8.74
N SER A 147 24.60 -15.79 -8.69
CA SER A 147 25.48 -15.90 -7.52
C SER A 147 26.93 -16.05 -7.96
N LEU A 148 27.85 -15.46 -7.20
CA LEU A 148 29.29 -15.70 -7.36
C LEU A 148 29.66 -17.15 -7.07
N ASN A 149 28.94 -17.77 -6.13
CA ASN A 149 29.15 -19.16 -5.73
C ASN A 149 27.92 -19.96 -6.19
N PRO A 150 27.91 -20.52 -7.41
CA PRO A 150 26.79 -21.30 -7.88
C PRO A 150 26.53 -22.43 -6.88
N ILE A 151 25.27 -22.60 -6.46
CA ILE A 151 24.91 -23.73 -5.61
C ILE A 151 25.10 -24.99 -6.46
N THR A 152 26.14 -25.75 -6.16
CA THR A 152 26.32 -27.09 -6.72
C THR A 152 25.30 -28.00 -6.07
N LEU A 153 24.15 -28.19 -6.72
CA LEU A 153 23.20 -29.23 -6.37
C LEU A 153 23.81 -30.58 -6.73
N ASN A 154 24.57 -31.16 -5.80
CA ASN A 154 25.15 -32.47 -5.97
C ASN A 154 24.09 -33.53 -5.63
N PHE A 155 23.26 -33.89 -6.61
CA PHE A 155 22.22 -34.91 -6.47
C PHE A 155 22.77 -36.32 -6.22
N SER A 156 24.09 -36.52 -6.32
CA SER A 156 24.76 -37.80 -6.12
C SER A 156 24.40 -38.47 -4.79
N ASN A 157 24.18 -37.68 -3.72
CA ASN A 157 23.79 -38.21 -2.40
C ASN A 157 22.25 -38.33 -2.22
N GLN A 158 21.45 -37.74 -3.10
CA GLN A 158 19.98 -37.78 -3.01
C GLN A 158 19.37 -38.94 -3.83
N ILE A 159 20.09 -39.45 -4.82
CA ILE A 159 19.67 -40.64 -5.57
C ILE A 159 19.63 -41.87 -4.63
N GLU A 160 20.53 -41.97 -3.65
CA GLU A 160 20.46 -43.03 -2.64
C GLU A 160 19.17 -42.96 -1.80
N ILE A 161 18.72 -41.75 -1.47
CA ILE A 161 17.49 -41.51 -0.67
C ILE A 161 16.24 -41.85 -1.48
N TRP A 162 16.22 -41.60 -2.79
CA TRP A 162 15.09 -41.94 -3.67
C TRP A 162 15.10 -43.40 -4.16
N SER A 163 16.24 -44.10 -4.07
CA SER A 163 16.37 -45.50 -4.48
C SER A 163 15.88 -46.51 -3.44
N LYS A 164 15.77 -46.10 -2.17
CA LYS A 164 15.09 -46.89 -1.14
C LYS A 164 13.61 -46.51 -1.16
N GLY A 165 12.82 -47.34 -1.82
CA GLY A 165 11.37 -47.26 -1.79
C GLY A 165 10.84 -47.43 -0.38
N ASP A 166 10.65 -46.32 0.33
CA ASP A 166 9.79 -46.23 1.48
C ASP A 166 8.74 -45.15 1.19
N THR A 167 7.49 -45.59 1.24
CA THR A 167 6.27 -44.77 1.20
C THR A 167 6.43 -43.56 2.11
N LEU A 168 6.61 -42.37 1.51
CA LEU A 168 6.67 -41.11 2.22
C LEU A 168 5.26 -40.73 2.71
N ASP A 169 4.91 -41.23 3.89
CA ASP A 169 3.84 -40.68 4.73
C ASP A 169 4.17 -39.21 5.02
N LEU A 170 3.40 -38.30 4.41
CA LEU A 170 3.55 -36.85 4.49
C LEU A 170 3.30 -36.26 5.90
N ASP A 171 2.83 -37.07 6.86
CA ASP A 171 2.52 -36.64 8.22
C ASP A 171 3.69 -36.78 9.21
N ASN A 172 4.76 -37.51 8.85
CA ASN A 172 5.97 -37.68 9.66
C ASN A 172 7.18 -36.94 9.09
N MET A 173 7.01 -35.71 8.59
CA MET A 173 8.15 -34.86 8.28
C MET A 173 8.87 -34.42 9.57
N ASP A 174 9.98 -35.11 9.86
CA ASP A 174 10.91 -34.83 10.96
C ASP A 174 11.25 -33.34 11.09
N SER A 175 11.29 -32.88 12.34
CA SER A 175 11.69 -31.52 12.75
C SER A 175 13.02 -31.07 12.12
N LYS A 176 13.91 -32.02 11.78
CA LYS A 176 15.17 -31.78 11.06
C LYS A 176 15.01 -31.20 9.66
N ASN A 177 14.01 -31.64 8.87
CA ASN A 177 13.79 -31.12 7.52
C ASN A 177 13.14 -29.73 7.54
N LYS A 178 12.25 -29.47 8.51
CA LYS A 178 11.75 -28.12 8.78
C LYS A 178 12.87 -27.18 9.22
N ASP A 179 13.79 -27.63 10.08
CA ASP A 179 14.94 -26.85 10.49
C ASP A 179 15.96 -26.64 9.37
N TYR A 180 16.11 -27.58 8.44
CA TYR A 180 16.96 -27.43 7.27
C TYR A 180 16.37 -26.41 6.27
N LEU A 181 15.06 -26.49 5.99
CA LEU A 181 14.34 -25.49 5.19
C LEU A 181 14.34 -24.10 5.87
N LYS A 182 14.22 -24.06 7.19
CA LYS A 182 14.32 -22.82 7.97
C LYS A 182 15.74 -22.27 7.97
N LYS A 183 16.77 -23.12 8.01
CA LYS A 183 18.18 -22.74 7.82
C LYS A 183 18.49 -22.30 6.40
N LEU A 184 17.85 -22.89 5.39
CA LEU A 184 17.94 -22.46 3.99
C LEU A 184 17.27 -21.12 3.78
N LYS A 185 16.03 -20.94 4.24
CA LYS A 185 15.35 -19.63 4.24
C LYS A 185 16.13 -18.59 5.03
N LYS A 186 16.73 -18.97 6.16
CA LYS A 186 17.60 -18.09 6.94
C LYS A 186 18.92 -17.81 6.23
N LYS A 187 19.54 -18.75 5.51
CA LYS A 187 20.75 -18.51 4.70
C LYS A 187 20.48 -17.64 3.46
N ILE A 188 19.30 -17.77 2.87
CA ILE A 188 18.82 -16.92 1.79
C ILE A 188 18.53 -15.51 2.34
N ALA A 189 17.94 -15.40 3.54
CA ALA A 189 17.74 -14.11 4.23
C ALA A 189 19.03 -13.49 4.79
N ILE A 190 20.02 -14.30 5.21
CA ILE A 190 21.33 -13.83 5.71
C ILE A 190 22.20 -13.23 4.59
N HIS A 191 21.88 -13.48 3.31
CA HIS A 191 22.50 -12.71 2.23
C HIS A 191 22.06 -11.23 2.20
N GLY A 192 21.05 -10.83 2.98
CA GLY A 192 20.66 -9.43 3.20
C GLY A 192 21.28 -8.80 4.47
N GLN A 193 22.22 -9.46 5.15
CA GLN A 193 22.76 -8.91 6.41
C GLN A 193 24.27 -9.16 6.56
N PHE A 194 25.08 -8.19 6.11
CA PHE A 194 26.47 -8.09 6.52
C PHE A 194 26.65 -6.99 7.57
N MET A 195 26.78 -7.44 8.83
CA MET A 195 27.49 -6.74 9.89
C MET A 195 28.98 -7.12 9.79
N GLY A 196 29.87 -6.18 9.49
CA GLY A 196 31.32 -6.36 9.69
C GLY A 196 32.23 -5.87 8.55
N THR A 197 32.74 -4.65 8.70
CA THR A 197 34.15 -4.23 8.61
C THR A 197 35.07 -4.57 7.42
N ASP A 198 34.62 -5.16 6.32
CA ASP A 198 35.41 -5.24 5.08
C ASP A 198 34.60 -4.72 3.89
N LYS A 199 35.24 -3.89 3.04
CA LYS A 199 34.59 -3.22 1.91
C LYS A 199 33.83 -4.27 1.07
N PRO A 200 32.52 -4.09 0.79
CA PRO A 200 31.77 -5.04 0.01
C PRO A 200 32.43 -5.20 -1.36
N ASN A 201 32.62 -6.45 -1.80
CA ASN A 201 33.12 -6.73 -3.13
C ASN A 201 32.09 -6.19 -4.14
N ASP A 202 32.48 -5.27 -5.03
CA ASP A 202 31.54 -4.58 -5.94
C ASP A 202 30.66 -5.54 -6.73
N MET A 203 31.19 -6.72 -7.02
CA MET A 203 30.47 -7.75 -7.76
C MET A 203 29.27 -8.32 -6.97
N GLU A 204 29.39 -8.48 -5.65
CA GLU A 204 28.28 -8.98 -4.83
C GLU A 204 27.12 -7.99 -4.82
N LEU A 205 27.44 -6.70 -4.63
CA LEU A 205 26.46 -5.62 -4.70
C LEU A 205 25.82 -5.51 -6.09
N LEU A 206 26.63 -5.66 -7.16
CA LEU A 206 26.11 -5.68 -8.53
C LEU A 206 25.12 -6.82 -8.75
N LEU A 207 25.47 -8.04 -8.31
CA LEU A 207 24.57 -9.18 -8.43
C LEU A 207 23.29 -8.99 -7.63
N GLU A 208 23.39 -8.47 -6.42
CA GLU A 208 22.23 -8.18 -5.58
C GLU A 208 21.29 -7.18 -6.26
N GLN A 209 21.83 -6.12 -6.85
CA GLN A 209 21.07 -5.14 -7.63
C GLN A 209 20.45 -5.74 -8.89
N ILE A 210 21.19 -6.56 -9.63
CA ILE A 210 20.65 -7.28 -10.79
C ILE A 210 19.52 -8.21 -10.37
N ASN A 211 19.70 -8.98 -9.30
CA ASN A 211 18.70 -9.91 -8.81
C ASN A 211 17.44 -9.19 -8.30
N SER A 212 17.60 -8.05 -7.64
CA SER A 212 16.48 -7.23 -7.13
C SER A 212 15.78 -6.41 -8.21
N SER A 213 16.39 -6.20 -9.38
CA SER A 213 15.80 -5.42 -10.49
C SER A 213 14.38 -5.85 -10.87
N TYR A 214 14.09 -7.15 -10.88
CA TYR A 214 12.75 -7.68 -11.17
C TYR A 214 11.72 -7.28 -10.12
N LEU A 215 12.11 -7.30 -8.84
CA LEU A 215 11.20 -6.93 -7.74
C LEU A 215 10.86 -5.43 -7.80
N ILE A 216 11.85 -4.58 -8.10
CA ILE A 216 11.66 -3.14 -8.28
C ILE A 216 10.69 -2.86 -9.42
N GLU A 217 10.89 -3.48 -10.57
CA GLU A 217 10.01 -3.32 -11.72
C GLU A 217 8.57 -3.75 -11.40
N LYS A 218 8.40 -4.88 -10.69
CA LYS A 218 7.10 -5.39 -10.26
C LYS A 218 6.38 -4.42 -9.32
N LYS A 219 7.05 -3.94 -8.27
CA LYS A 219 6.46 -2.98 -7.32
C LYS A 219 6.12 -1.64 -7.98
N LEU A 220 6.97 -1.12 -8.87
CA LEU A 220 6.66 0.10 -9.62
C LEU A 220 5.42 -0.07 -10.51
N LYS A 221 5.24 -1.23 -11.14
CA LYS A 221 4.03 -1.54 -11.90
C LYS A 221 2.79 -1.63 -11.00
N GLU A 222 2.91 -2.21 -9.80
CA GLU A 222 1.82 -2.28 -8.82
C GLU A 222 1.38 -0.90 -8.33
N ILE A 223 2.34 -0.02 -7.98
CA ILE A 223 2.06 1.36 -7.57
C ILE A 223 1.36 2.12 -8.70
N ASN A 224 1.80 1.95 -9.95
CA ASN A 224 1.16 2.58 -11.11
C ASN A 224 -0.30 2.14 -11.28
N LYS A 225 -0.54 0.83 -11.16
CA LYS A 225 -1.87 0.27 -11.28
C LYS A 225 -2.80 0.77 -10.18
N LYS A 226 -2.30 0.84 -8.94
CA LYS A 226 -3.04 1.38 -7.80
C LYS A 226 -3.43 2.84 -8.03
N LYS A 227 -2.48 3.70 -8.42
CA LYS A 227 -2.74 5.13 -8.69
C LYS A 227 -3.71 5.34 -9.85
N ASN A 228 -3.61 4.57 -10.93
CA ASN A 228 -4.55 4.67 -12.04
C ASN A 228 -5.97 4.32 -11.60
N ASN A 229 -6.13 3.27 -10.79
CA ASN A 229 -7.44 2.90 -10.24
C ASN A 229 -7.99 3.99 -9.29
N GLU A 230 -7.16 4.55 -8.41
CA GLU A 230 -7.57 5.64 -7.50
C GLU A 230 -8.01 6.88 -8.31
N ASN A 231 -7.24 7.27 -9.32
CA ASN A 231 -7.61 8.38 -10.21
C ASN A 231 -8.93 8.14 -10.97
N GLU A 232 -9.20 6.90 -11.39
CA GLU A 232 -10.48 6.53 -12.00
C GLU A 232 -11.64 6.61 -11.00
N ILE A 233 -11.43 6.12 -9.78
CA ILE A 233 -12.41 6.20 -8.70
C ILE A 233 -12.70 7.67 -8.34
N ASP A 234 -11.68 8.52 -8.24
CA ASP A 234 -11.84 9.94 -7.94
C ASP A 234 -12.56 10.70 -9.07
N LYS A 235 -12.26 10.37 -10.33
CA LYS A 235 -13.03 10.87 -11.49
C LYS A 235 -14.49 10.41 -11.44
N PHE A 236 -14.74 9.18 -11.03
CA PHE A 236 -16.09 8.64 -10.89
C PHE A 236 -16.85 9.31 -9.74
N ILE A 237 -16.24 9.45 -8.57
CA ILE A 237 -16.81 10.14 -7.40
C ILE A 237 -17.09 11.60 -7.71
N SER A 238 -16.17 12.31 -8.37
CA SER A 238 -16.38 13.71 -8.75
C SER A 238 -17.50 13.87 -9.79
N THR A 239 -17.66 12.91 -10.70
CA THR A 239 -18.78 12.87 -11.64
C THR A 239 -20.10 12.61 -10.90
N ILE A 240 -20.13 11.64 -9.99
CA ILE A 240 -21.30 11.34 -9.14
C ILE A 240 -21.68 12.57 -8.32
N ASN A 241 -20.74 13.22 -7.64
CA ASN A 241 -21.02 14.40 -6.82
C ASN A 241 -21.60 15.56 -7.64
N LYS A 242 -21.15 15.76 -8.89
CA LYS A 242 -21.75 16.75 -9.81
C LYS A 242 -23.18 16.38 -10.19
N THR A 243 -23.46 15.11 -10.44
CA THR A 243 -24.83 14.64 -10.74
C THR A 243 -25.75 14.72 -9.52
N PHE A 244 -25.27 14.34 -8.33
CA PHE A 244 -26.02 14.39 -7.08
C PHE A 244 -26.31 15.83 -6.64
N SER A 245 -25.39 16.77 -6.84
CA SER A 245 -25.66 18.18 -6.51
C SER A 245 -26.77 18.75 -7.39
N SER A 246 -26.80 18.39 -8.67
CA SER A 246 -27.86 18.78 -9.60
C SER A 246 -29.20 18.12 -9.26
N ILE A 247 -29.19 16.83 -8.90
CA ILE A 247 -30.38 16.10 -8.46
C ILE A 247 -30.90 16.62 -7.13
N SER A 248 -30.03 16.96 -6.19
CA SER A 248 -30.39 17.46 -4.86
C SER A 248 -31.17 18.77 -4.94
N VAL A 249 -30.78 19.69 -5.83
CA VAL A 249 -31.51 20.95 -6.06
C VAL A 249 -32.93 20.69 -6.59
N ILE A 250 -33.08 19.71 -7.49
CA ILE A 250 -34.38 19.32 -8.05
C ILE A 250 -35.23 18.62 -6.98
N PHE A 251 -34.64 17.70 -6.20
CA PHE A 251 -35.31 16.99 -5.11
C PHE A 251 -35.78 17.95 -4.02
N GLN A 252 -34.94 18.89 -3.60
CA GLN A 252 -35.28 19.88 -2.58
C GLN A 252 -36.42 20.78 -3.02
N ARG A 253 -36.54 21.10 -4.32
CA ARG A 253 -37.60 21.96 -4.85
C ARG A 253 -38.93 21.22 -5.06
N TYR A 254 -38.90 19.94 -5.45
CA TYR A 254 -40.12 19.19 -5.76
C TYR A 254 -40.67 18.35 -4.60
N PHE A 255 -39.82 17.82 -3.71
CA PHE A 255 -40.26 16.93 -2.63
C PHE A 255 -40.52 17.63 -1.28
N SER A 256 -39.93 18.80 -1.03
CA SER A 256 -40.11 19.49 0.26
C SER A 256 -41.56 19.92 0.50
N LEU A 257 -42.23 20.46 -0.52
CA LEU A 257 -43.63 20.89 -0.44
C LEU A 257 -44.63 19.76 -0.17
N PRO A 258 -44.68 18.66 -0.95
CA PRO A 258 -45.65 17.60 -0.71
C PRO A 258 -45.44 16.88 0.63
N ILE A 259 -44.20 16.73 1.09
CA ILE A 259 -43.90 16.09 2.38
C ILE A 259 -44.45 16.94 3.53
N VAL A 260 -44.26 18.25 3.50
CA VAL A 260 -44.78 19.16 4.53
C VAL A 260 -46.31 19.16 4.53
N VAL A 261 -46.95 19.15 3.35
CA VAL A 261 -48.42 19.08 3.22
C VAL A 261 -48.96 17.76 3.79
N ILE A 262 -48.32 16.62 3.49
CA ILE A 262 -48.70 15.32 4.05
C ILE A 262 -48.56 15.33 5.58
N LEU A 263 -47.47 15.90 6.10
CA LEU A 263 -47.23 15.94 7.55
C LEU A 263 -48.25 16.83 8.28
N ILE A 264 -48.63 17.96 7.68
CA ILE A 264 -49.73 18.82 8.18
C ILE A 264 -51.06 18.05 8.14
N LEU A 265 -51.33 17.28 7.08
CA LEU A 265 -52.56 16.52 6.95
C LEU A 265 -52.65 15.40 8.00
N VAL A 266 -51.54 14.71 8.28
CA VAL A 266 -51.44 13.71 9.36
C VAL A 266 -51.67 14.36 10.72
N LEU A 267 -51.07 15.53 10.99
CA LEU A 267 -51.30 16.27 12.24
C LEU A 267 -52.76 16.70 12.39
N PHE A 268 -53.39 17.15 11.30
CA PHE A 268 -54.80 17.53 11.30
C PHE A 268 -55.73 16.34 11.60
N VAL A 269 -55.48 15.18 10.99
CA VAL A 269 -56.23 13.95 11.26
C VAL A 269 -56.05 13.50 12.71
N ALA A 270 -54.83 13.59 13.25
CA ALA A 270 -54.56 13.25 14.64
C ALA A 270 -55.32 14.17 15.61
N GLU A 271 -55.32 15.49 15.38
CA GLU A 271 -56.10 16.43 16.18
C GLU A 271 -57.61 16.20 16.06
N PHE A 272 -58.10 15.85 14.86
CA PHE A 272 -59.50 15.56 14.62
C PHE A 272 -59.95 14.29 15.36
N LEU A 273 -59.15 13.22 15.30
CA LEU A 273 -59.37 12.00 16.05
C LEU A 273 -59.36 12.25 17.55
N LEU A 274 -58.41 13.04 18.06
CA LEU A 274 -58.36 13.44 19.47
C LEU A 274 -59.61 14.20 19.90
N LYS A 275 -60.10 15.15 19.09
CA LYS A 275 -61.35 15.89 19.38
C LYS A 275 -62.57 14.97 19.40
N ILE A 276 -62.66 14.02 18.46
CA ILE A 276 -63.75 13.03 18.42
C ILE A 276 -63.72 12.13 19.65
N LEU A 277 -62.55 11.56 19.99
CA LEU A 277 -62.37 10.72 21.17
C LEU A 277 -62.71 11.48 22.45
N ASN A 278 -62.28 12.74 22.56
CA ASN A 278 -62.59 13.57 23.73
C ASN A 278 -64.10 13.86 23.86
N LYS A 279 -64.79 14.06 22.73
CA LYS A 279 -66.25 14.27 22.72
C LYS A 279 -67.02 12.98 23.04
N PHE A 280 -66.58 11.84 22.51
CA PHE A 280 -67.22 10.54 22.76
C PHE A 280 -67.07 10.11 24.23
N VAL A 281 -65.91 10.33 24.84
CA VAL A 281 -65.68 10.00 26.24
C VAL A 281 -66.43 10.92 27.20
N ALA A 282 -66.56 12.21 26.86
CA ALA A 282 -67.41 13.14 27.62
C ALA A 282 -68.89 12.71 27.64
N VAL A 283 -69.36 11.97 26.62
CA VAL A 283 -70.73 11.43 26.55
C VAL A 283 -70.86 10.10 27.29
N ILE A 284 -69.81 9.29 27.36
CA ILE A 284 -69.87 7.93 27.93
C ILE A 284 -69.59 7.90 29.46
N SER A 285 -68.80 8.84 30.00
CA SER A 285 -68.45 8.80 31.43
C SER A 285 -68.09 10.18 32.01
N PRO A 286 -69.00 10.86 32.74
CA PRO A 286 -68.76 12.20 33.30
C PRO A 286 -67.73 12.24 34.45
N GLU A 287 -67.31 11.10 35.02
CA GLU A 287 -66.35 11.05 36.14
C GLU A 287 -64.90 10.75 35.74
N MET A 288 -64.62 10.43 34.46
CA MET A 288 -63.26 10.16 33.99
C MET A 288 -62.61 11.44 33.48
N LYS A 289 -62.02 12.22 34.39
CA LYS A 289 -61.23 13.42 34.04
C LYS A 289 -59.94 13.05 33.28
N SER A 290 -60.04 13.14 31.96
CA SER A 290 -59.00 13.31 30.93
C SER A 290 -58.10 12.11 30.60
N PHE A 291 -57.99 11.80 29.30
CA PHE A 291 -57.00 10.89 28.72
C PHE A 291 -55.54 11.20 29.08
N LYS A 292 -55.26 12.42 29.57
CA LYS A 292 -53.94 12.83 30.02
C LYS A 292 -53.46 12.02 31.22
N SER A 293 -54.36 11.63 32.13
CA SER A 293 -54.02 10.81 33.29
C SER A 293 -53.74 9.35 32.90
N VAL A 294 -54.47 8.82 31.92
CA VAL A 294 -54.27 7.47 31.35
C VAL A 294 -52.97 7.40 30.54
N SER A 295 -52.66 8.43 29.75
CA SER A 295 -51.38 8.54 29.03
C SER A 295 -50.20 8.66 29.99
N LEU A 296 -50.35 9.39 31.11
CA LEU A 296 -49.31 9.49 32.14
C LEU A 296 -49.09 8.15 32.84
N THR A 297 -50.14 7.34 33.05
CA THR A 297 -49.99 6.01 33.65
C THR A 297 -49.33 5.03 32.68
N ILE A 298 -49.66 5.08 31.38
CA ILE A 298 -49.00 4.26 30.36
C ILE A 298 -47.52 4.64 30.25
N GLN A 299 -47.19 5.93 30.23
CA GLN A 299 -45.80 6.39 30.21
C GLN A 299 -45.02 5.96 31.46
N GLN A 300 -45.67 5.92 32.63
CA GLN A 300 -45.05 5.45 33.86
C GLN A 300 -44.79 3.92 33.85
N ILE A 301 -45.67 3.14 33.22
CA ILE A 301 -45.50 1.70 33.02
C ILE A 301 -44.37 1.44 32.01
N GLU A 302 -44.30 2.21 30.93
CA GLU A 302 -43.26 2.10 29.91
C GLU A 302 -41.88 2.44 30.47
N LEU A 303 -41.77 3.49 31.29
CA LEU A 303 -40.55 3.84 32.01
C LEU A 303 -40.08 2.73 32.95
N ARG A 304 -41.01 2.07 33.66
CA ARG A 304 -40.68 0.92 34.52
C ARG A 304 -40.24 -0.31 33.71
N LEU A 305 -40.83 -0.54 32.54
CA LEU A 305 -40.43 -1.61 31.62
C LEU A 305 -39.03 -1.38 31.02
N TYR A 306 -38.72 -0.15 30.63
CA TYR A 306 -37.39 0.24 30.14
C TYR A 306 -36.32 0.09 31.23
N GLN A 307 -36.62 0.49 32.48
CA GLN A 307 -35.72 0.31 33.61
C GLN A 307 -35.46 -1.18 33.89
N TYR A 308 -36.49 -2.04 33.81
CA TYR A 308 -36.34 -3.48 33.97
C TYR A 308 -35.51 -4.13 32.85
N TYR A 309 -35.75 -3.75 31.60
CA TYR A 309 -35.01 -4.27 30.45
C TYR A 309 -33.53 -3.89 30.50
N ASN A 310 -33.21 -2.63 30.78
CA ASN A 310 -31.84 -2.15 30.90
C ASN A 310 -31.09 -2.78 32.08
N PHE A 311 -31.76 -3.00 33.22
CA PHE A 311 -31.16 -3.71 34.36
C PHE A 311 -30.75 -5.14 33.98
N LYS A 312 -31.61 -5.86 33.26
CA LYS A 312 -31.34 -7.24 32.82
C LYS A 312 -30.21 -7.31 31.79
N TRP A 313 -30.14 -6.32 30.90
CA TRP A 313 -29.04 -6.19 29.92
C TRP A 313 -27.72 -5.87 30.60
N GLN A 314 -27.68 -4.91 31.54
CA GLN A 314 -26.49 -4.59 32.32
C GLN A 314 -25.99 -5.77 33.16
N HIS A 315 -26.89 -6.56 33.74
CA HIS A 315 -26.51 -7.75 34.51
C HIS A 315 -25.85 -8.83 33.64
N LYS A 316 -26.29 -8.97 32.38
CA LYS A 316 -25.73 -9.92 31.42
C LYS A 316 -24.37 -9.46 30.88
N THR A 317 -24.21 -8.15 30.66
CA THR A 317 -22.96 -7.54 30.18
C THR A 317 -21.89 -7.52 31.26
N ILE A 318 -22.25 -7.29 32.54
CA ILE A 318 -21.31 -7.33 33.67
C ILE A 318 -20.80 -8.75 33.92
N HIS A 319 -21.65 -9.79 33.84
CA HIS A 319 -21.19 -11.18 33.97
C HIS A 319 -20.28 -11.63 32.81
N HIS A 320 -20.53 -11.13 31.60
CA HIS A 320 -19.71 -11.45 30.42
C HIS A 320 -18.37 -10.67 30.41
N SER A 321 -18.29 -9.50 31.05
CA SER A 321 -17.03 -8.74 31.18
C SER A 321 -16.19 -9.20 32.38
N LEU A 322 -16.82 -9.67 33.47
CA LEU A 322 -16.13 -10.22 34.64
C LEU A 322 -15.42 -11.55 34.36
N SER A 323 -15.96 -12.40 33.48
CA SER A 323 -15.29 -13.65 33.07
C SER A 323 -14.00 -13.39 32.26
N LYS A 324 -13.90 -12.24 31.58
CA LYS A 324 -12.69 -11.81 30.86
C LYS A 324 -11.66 -11.08 31.72
N LEU A 325 -12.03 -10.61 32.93
CA LEU A 325 -11.18 -9.77 33.79
C LEU A 325 -10.78 -10.40 35.14
N LEU A 326 -10.98 -11.70 35.32
CA LEU A 326 -10.52 -12.43 36.49
C LEU A 326 -9.04 -12.87 36.34
N ASN A 327 -8.16 -11.88 36.21
CA ASN A 327 -6.74 -12.05 36.51
C ASN A 327 -6.45 -11.46 37.90
N LYS A 328 -5.91 -12.30 38.79
CA LYS A 328 -5.65 -12.06 40.22
C LYS A 328 -4.99 -10.69 40.49
N LYS A 329 -5.70 -9.77 41.17
CA LYS A 329 -5.17 -8.92 42.29
C LYS A 329 -6.08 -7.77 42.75
N LYS A 330 -7.22 -7.47 42.11
CA LYS A 330 -8.10 -6.35 42.51
C LYS A 330 -9.35 -6.72 43.33
N HIS A 331 -9.43 -7.94 43.88
CA HIS A 331 -10.59 -8.39 44.64
C HIS A 331 -10.73 -7.79 46.05
N ILE A 332 -9.69 -7.16 46.61
CA ILE A 332 -9.69 -6.67 48.00
C ILE A 332 -10.06 -5.18 48.10
N GLN A 333 -9.94 -4.39 47.02
CA GLN A 333 -10.26 -2.95 47.07
C GLN A 333 -11.75 -2.64 46.80
N TYR A 334 -12.45 -3.47 46.03
CA TYR A 334 -13.86 -3.19 45.67
C TYR A 334 -14.88 -3.61 46.74
N LEU A 335 -14.59 -4.63 47.56
CA LEU A 335 -15.44 -5.02 48.69
C LEU A 335 -15.50 -3.93 49.78
N ARG A 336 -14.48 -3.08 49.89
CA ARG A 336 -14.46 -1.95 50.83
C ARG A 336 -15.37 -0.78 50.40
N PHE A 337 -15.68 -0.65 49.12
CA PHE A 337 -16.53 0.45 48.63
C PHE A 337 -18.03 0.15 48.79
N ILE A 338 -18.43 -1.11 48.61
CA ILE A 338 -19.83 -1.53 48.74
C ILE A 338 -20.27 -1.59 50.21
N PHE A 339 -19.40 -2.04 51.13
CA PHE A 339 -19.75 -2.07 52.56
C PHE A 339 -19.85 -0.67 53.20
N LYS A 340 -19.25 0.38 52.61
CA LYS A 340 -19.31 1.74 53.15
C LYS A 340 -20.64 2.46 52.85
N TYR A 341 -21.39 2.01 51.84
CA TYR A 341 -22.67 2.63 51.45
C TYR A 341 -23.92 2.00 52.09
N ILE A 342 -23.78 0.90 52.82
CA ILE A 342 -24.90 0.20 53.47
C ILE A 342 -25.06 0.59 54.96
N TYR A 343 -24.09 1.30 55.56
CA TYR A 343 -24.09 1.63 56.99
C TYR A 343 -24.23 3.13 57.34
N ILE A 344 -24.74 3.95 56.41
CA ILE A 344 -25.21 5.30 56.74
C ILE A 344 -26.67 5.35 56.31
N LYS A 345 -27.52 4.94 57.24
CA LYS A 345 -28.96 5.22 57.25
C LYS A 345 -29.19 6.33 58.25
#